data_AF-A0AAX3LJ00-F1
#
_entry.id   AF-A0AAX3LJ00-F1
#
_cell.length_a   1.000
_cell.length_b   1.000
_cell.length_c   1.000
_cell.angle_alpha   90.00
_cell.angle_beta   90.00
_cell.angle_gamma   90.00
#
_symmetry.space_group_name_H-M   'P 1'
#
loop_
_entity.id
_entity.type
_entity.pdbx_description
1 polymer ?
#
loop_
_entity_poly.entity_id
_entity_poly.type
_entity_poly.pdbx_seq_one_letter_code
_entity_poly.pdbx_strand_id
1 'polypeptide(L)'
;MEEMSVAFINLINNITEPFWLLLGAIGVTVSVIWVIALGFKMKRGTAPGATVVSPGEIIGVLVIASFIGNYASWLSSFSQSAGLGDISFGVLSYVDEGGNLGKFAGVINAALTFVSMMGGLFGMKGLYLLKQKTSGEGKTGDLGMQAVTHIIGGGFLVQIAQLLSAFANSI
;
A
#
# COMPACT_ATOMS: atom_id res chain seq x y z
N MET A 1 -24.71 21.48 5.51
CA MET A 1 -23.66 20.59 6.06
C MET A 1 -24.09 19.14 6.07
N GLU A 2 -25.33 18.83 6.47
CA GLU A 2 -25.82 17.45 6.58
C GLU A 2 -25.82 16.67 5.24
N GLU A 3 -26.26 17.29 4.14
CA GLU A 3 -26.24 16.66 2.81
C GLU A 3 -24.82 16.36 2.31
N MET A 4 -23.86 17.24 2.60
CA MET A 4 -22.45 17.06 2.23
C MET A 4 -21.80 15.89 2.99
N SER A 5 -22.14 15.73 4.28
CA SER A 5 -21.65 14.62 5.10
C SER A 5 -22.18 13.27 4.59
N VAL A 6 -23.48 13.20 4.26
CA VAL A 6 -24.09 11.98 3.70
C VAL A 6 -23.50 11.65 2.32
N ALA A 7 -23.33 12.66 1.46
CA ALA A 7 -22.70 12.48 0.15
C ALA A 7 -21.26 11.96 0.28
N PHE A 8 -20.48 12.47 1.23
CA PHE A 8 -19.11 12.00 1.48
C PHE A 8 -19.09 10.55 1.97
N ILE A 9 -19.91 10.20 2.95
CA ILE A 9 -20.00 8.82 3.47
C ILE A 9 -20.37 7.86 2.34
N ASN A 10 -21.39 8.19 1.56
CA ASN A 10 -21.82 7.37 0.43
C ASN A 10 -20.73 7.23 -0.63
N LEU A 11 -20.03 8.32 -0.96
CA LEU A 11 -18.91 8.28 -1.88
C LEU A 11 -17.86 7.29 -1.41
N ILE A 12 -17.36 7.44 -0.17
CA ILE A 12 -16.31 6.58 0.38
C ILE A 12 -16.77 5.12 0.40
N ASN A 13 -17.96 4.84 0.90
CA ASN A 13 -18.47 3.48 0.99
C ASN A 13 -18.58 2.81 -0.39
N ASN A 14 -19.03 3.54 -1.41
CA ASN A 14 -19.18 3.02 -2.76
C ASN A 14 -17.85 2.82 -3.49
N ILE A 15 -16.81 3.62 -3.18
CA ILE A 15 -15.51 3.50 -3.86
C ILE A 15 -14.53 2.57 -3.14
N THR A 16 -14.75 2.26 -1.87
CA THR A 16 -13.75 1.54 -1.04
C THR A 16 -13.43 0.16 -1.62
N GLU A 17 -14.43 -0.68 -1.86
CA GLU A 17 -14.21 -2.01 -2.43
C GLU A 17 -13.64 -1.96 -3.86
N PRO A 18 -14.23 -1.19 -4.81
CA PRO A 18 -13.65 -1.02 -6.14
C PRO A 18 -12.20 -0.50 -6.12
N PHE A 19 -11.86 0.38 -5.18
CA PHE A 19 -10.52 0.91 -5.02
C PHE A 19 -9.52 -0.19 -4.67
N TRP A 20 -9.81 -1.04 -3.68
CA TRP A 20 -8.90 -2.12 -3.29
C TRP A 20 -8.75 -3.19 -4.38
N LEU A 21 -9.85 -3.50 -5.09
CA LEU A 21 -9.81 -4.39 -6.25
C LEU A 21 -8.94 -3.82 -7.37
N LEU A 22 -9.10 -2.55 -7.71
CA LEU A 22 -8.29 -1.87 -8.71
C LEU A 22 -6.80 -1.83 -8.29
N LEU A 23 -6.53 -1.52 -7.02
CA LEU A 23 -5.17 -1.49 -6.49
C LEU A 23 -4.52 -2.87 -6.59
N GLY A 24 -5.25 -3.94 -6.23
CA GLY A 24 -4.80 -5.32 -6.40
C GLY A 24 -4.53 -5.68 -7.86
N ALA A 25 -5.45 -5.31 -8.78
CA ALA A 25 -5.29 -5.56 -10.22
C ALA A 25 -4.06 -4.84 -10.80
N ILE A 26 -3.82 -3.59 -10.39
CA ILE A 26 -2.61 -2.85 -10.74
C ILE A 26 -1.38 -3.58 -10.20
N GLY A 27 -1.42 -4.04 -8.94
CA GLY A 27 -0.31 -4.76 -8.34
C GLY A 27 0.08 -6.03 -9.12
N VAL A 28 -0.90 -6.87 -9.45
CA VAL A 28 -0.68 -8.08 -10.27
C VAL A 28 -0.14 -7.71 -11.66
N THR A 29 -0.70 -6.69 -12.31
CA THR A 29 -0.28 -6.29 -13.66
C THR A 29 1.17 -5.78 -13.65
N VAL A 30 1.51 -4.92 -12.69
CA VAL A 30 2.85 -4.32 -12.56
C VAL A 30 3.89 -5.39 -12.22
N SER A 31 3.58 -6.35 -11.34
CA SER A 31 4.51 -7.43 -11.00
C SER A 31 4.88 -8.27 -12.22
N VAL A 32 3.89 -8.64 -13.05
CA VAL A 32 4.10 -9.38 -14.30
C VAL A 32 4.96 -8.57 -15.27
N ILE A 33 4.64 -7.29 -15.46
CA ILE A 33 5.43 -6.39 -16.33
C ILE A 33 6.89 -6.34 -15.88
N TRP A 34 7.16 -6.23 -14.58
CA TRP A 34 8.53 -6.16 -14.07
C TRP A 34 9.32 -7.44 -14.25
N VAL A 35 8.69 -8.60 -14.02
CA VAL A 35 9.34 -9.90 -14.23
C VAL A 35 9.67 -10.10 -15.71
N ILE A 36 8.74 -9.76 -16.62
CA ILE A 36 8.95 -9.83 -18.06
C ILE A 36 10.07 -8.86 -18.49
N ALA A 37 10.04 -7.62 -18.00
CA ALA A 37 11.06 -6.62 -18.31
C ALA A 37 12.45 -7.05 -17.83
N LEU A 38 12.55 -7.66 -16.65
CA LEU A 38 13.78 -8.25 -16.13
C LEU A 38 14.29 -9.37 -17.04
N GLY A 39 13.42 -10.27 -17.51
CA GLY A 39 13.79 -11.33 -18.45
C GLY A 39 14.34 -10.78 -19.78
N PHE A 40 13.73 -9.74 -20.33
CA PHE A 40 14.27 -9.04 -21.51
C PHE A 40 15.62 -8.36 -21.22
N LYS A 41 15.78 -7.75 -20.04
CA LYS A 41 17.05 -7.12 -19.61
C LYS A 41 18.16 -8.15 -19.50
N MET A 42 17.89 -9.32 -18.90
CA MET A 42 18.83 -10.43 -18.80
C MET A 42 19.26 -10.95 -20.18
N LYS A 43 18.31 -11.15 -21.11
CA LYS A 43 18.62 -11.57 -22.49
C LYS A 43 19.49 -10.54 -23.23
N ARG A 44 19.28 -9.24 -23.00
CA ARG A 44 20.12 -8.18 -23.58
C ARG A 44 21.50 -8.13 -22.92
N GLY A 45 21.58 -8.41 -21.62
CA GLY A 45 22.82 -8.43 -20.85
C GLY A 45 23.83 -9.50 -21.27
N THR A 46 23.44 -10.47 -22.12
CA THR A 46 24.37 -11.46 -22.68
C THR A 46 25.05 -10.99 -23.98
N ALA A 47 24.70 -9.80 -24.50
CA ALA A 47 25.33 -9.25 -25.69
C ALA A 47 26.72 -8.67 -25.36
N PRO A 48 27.69 -8.73 -26.29
CA PRO A 48 29.01 -8.13 -26.10
C PRO A 48 28.90 -6.63 -25.82
N GLY A 49 29.46 -6.17 -24.69
CA GLY A 49 29.44 -4.76 -24.26
C GLY A 49 28.18 -4.31 -23.51
N ALA A 50 27.20 -5.21 -23.27
CA ALA A 50 26.01 -4.89 -22.49
C ALA A 50 26.31 -4.84 -20.98
N THR A 51 25.56 -4.04 -20.24
CA THR A 51 25.59 -4.03 -18.78
C THR A 51 24.98 -5.33 -18.24
N VAL A 52 25.80 -6.11 -17.53
CA VAL A 52 25.37 -7.37 -16.93
C VAL A 52 24.41 -7.08 -15.78
N VAL A 53 23.26 -7.75 -15.78
CA VAL A 53 22.30 -7.69 -14.67
C VAL A 53 22.90 -8.41 -13.47
N SER A 54 23.00 -7.71 -12.33
CA SER A 54 23.56 -8.32 -11.13
C SER A 54 22.60 -9.35 -10.50
N PRO A 55 23.10 -10.42 -9.85
CA PRO A 55 22.23 -11.35 -9.11
C PRO A 55 21.38 -10.65 -8.04
N GLY A 56 21.92 -9.61 -7.39
CA GLY A 56 21.18 -8.81 -6.40
C GLY A 56 20.01 -8.04 -7.02
N GLU A 57 20.15 -7.53 -8.24
CA GLU A 57 19.05 -6.92 -8.98
C GLU A 57 17.97 -7.95 -9.30
N ILE A 58 18.35 -9.14 -9.77
CA ILE A 58 17.39 -10.21 -10.11
C ILE A 58 16.56 -10.58 -8.88
N ILE A 59 17.23 -10.96 -7.79
CA ILE A 59 16.57 -11.37 -6.55
C ILE A 59 15.70 -10.22 -6.01
N GLY A 60 16.24 -9.01 -5.97
CA GLY A 60 15.52 -7.86 -5.44
C GLY A 60 14.26 -7.53 -6.25
N VAL A 61 14.33 -7.51 -7.58
CA VAL A 61 13.15 -7.26 -8.44
C VAL A 61 12.11 -8.37 -8.28
N LEU A 62 12.51 -9.65 -8.21
CA LEU A 62 11.58 -10.76 -8.02
C LEU A 62 10.85 -10.71 -6.66
N VAL A 63 11.58 -10.38 -5.58
CA VAL A 63 10.99 -10.23 -4.24
C VAL A 63 10.01 -9.05 -4.22
N ILE A 64 10.40 -7.89 -4.75
CA ILE A 64 9.54 -6.70 -4.75
C ILE A 64 8.31 -6.92 -5.65
N ALA A 65 8.48 -7.57 -6.80
CA ALA A 65 7.36 -7.97 -7.66
C ALA A 65 6.41 -8.94 -6.95
N SER A 66 6.93 -9.87 -6.14
CA SER A 66 6.10 -10.78 -5.35
C SER A 66 5.28 -10.06 -4.28
N PHE A 67 5.86 -9.07 -3.61
CA PHE A 67 5.15 -8.22 -2.64
C PHE A 67 4.07 -7.36 -3.29
N ILE A 68 4.35 -6.75 -4.44
CA ILE A 68 3.33 -5.97 -5.17
C ILE A 68 2.24 -6.88 -5.78
N GLY A 69 2.61 -8.06 -6.28
CA GLY A 69 1.65 -9.02 -6.83
C GLY A 69 0.73 -9.61 -5.77
N ASN A 70 1.19 -9.75 -4.53
CA ASN A 70 0.43 -10.25 -3.38
C ASN A 70 0.24 -9.16 -2.32
N TYR A 71 -0.06 -7.94 -2.77
CA TYR A 71 -0.05 -6.74 -1.93
C TYR A 71 -0.95 -6.84 -0.69
N ALA A 72 -2.15 -7.40 -0.84
CA ALA A 72 -3.07 -7.61 0.27
C ALA A 72 -2.48 -8.54 1.34
N SER A 73 -1.91 -9.68 0.94
CA SER A 73 -1.25 -10.61 1.86
C SER A 73 -0.03 -9.99 2.53
N TRP A 74 0.75 -9.21 1.78
CA TRP A 74 1.90 -8.49 2.34
C TRP A 74 1.47 -7.47 3.40
N LEU A 75 0.43 -6.68 3.14
CA LEU A 75 -0.13 -5.77 4.13
C LEU A 75 -0.60 -6.54 5.37
N SER A 76 -1.32 -7.65 5.21
CA SER A 76 -1.76 -8.49 6.34
C SER A 76 -0.58 -9.01 7.17
N SER A 77 0.50 -9.48 6.52
CA SER A 77 1.71 -9.91 7.22
C SER A 77 2.42 -8.74 7.93
N PHE A 78 2.44 -7.55 7.32
CA PHE A 78 2.97 -6.35 7.97
C PHE A 78 2.16 -5.99 9.23
N SER A 79 0.83 -6.04 9.17
CA SER A 79 -0.07 -5.82 10.32
C SER A 79 0.20 -6.78 11.47
N GLN A 80 0.27 -8.07 11.17
CA GLN A 80 0.55 -9.10 12.16
C GLN A 80 1.95 -8.92 12.78
N SER A 81 2.93 -8.55 11.96
CA SER A 81 4.31 -8.27 12.43
C SER A 81 4.37 -7.02 13.30
N ALA A 82 3.53 -6.02 13.03
CA ALA A 82 3.38 -4.81 13.83
C ALA A 82 2.52 -5.01 15.10
N GLY A 83 1.94 -6.20 15.29
CA GLY A 83 1.06 -6.50 16.43
C GLY A 83 -0.33 -5.85 16.35
N LEU A 84 -0.75 -5.40 15.16
CA LEU A 84 -2.02 -4.68 14.95
C LEU A 84 -3.20 -5.62 14.63
N GLY A 85 -2.93 -6.90 14.37
CA GLY A 85 -3.94 -7.93 14.15
C GLY A 85 -4.33 -8.09 12.67
N ASP A 86 -5.60 -8.40 12.40
CA ASP A 86 -6.10 -8.61 11.04
C ASP A 86 -6.51 -7.29 10.36
N ILE A 87 -6.24 -7.21 9.06
CA ILE A 87 -6.61 -6.07 8.24
C ILE A 87 -8.02 -6.25 7.69
N SER A 88 -8.82 -5.17 7.74
CA SER A 88 -10.03 -5.03 6.96
C SER A 88 -9.78 -4.12 5.76
N PHE A 89 -10.12 -4.58 4.57
CA PHE A 89 -10.14 -3.78 3.34
C PHE A 89 -11.53 -3.22 3.04
N GLY A 90 -12.47 -3.34 3.98
CA GLY A 90 -13.80 -2.76 3.89
C GLY A 90 -13.88 -1.37 4.52
N VAL A 91 -15.10 -0.82 4.55
CA VAL A 91 -15.39 0.41 5.30
C VAL A 91 -15.04 0.20 6.78
N LEU A 92 -14.29 1.14 7.34
CA LEU A 92 -13.88 1.09 8.75
C LEU A 92 -15.03 1.49 9.66
N SER A 93 -15.21 0.76 10.76
CA SER A 93 -16.14 1.09 11.84
C SER A 93 -15.37 1.27 13.14
N TYR A 94 -14.71 2.41 13.28
CA TYR A 94 -13.87 2.75 14.44
C TYR A 94 -14.69 3.42 15.55
N VAL A 95 -15.54 4.39 15.20
CA VAL A 95 -16.45 5.06 16.14
C VAL A 95 -17.84 4.44 16.03
N ASP A 96 -18.45 4.14 17.18
CA ASP A 96 -19.83 3.66 17.25
C ASP A 96 -20.83 4.77 16.92
N GLU A 97 -21.69 4.52 15.93
CA GLU A 97 -22.76 5.42 15.51
C GLU A 97 -23.89 5.55 16.55
N GLY A 98 -23.99 4.59 17.48
CA GLY A 98 -24.95 4.60 18.59
C GLY A 98 -24.56 5.48 19.79
N GLY A 99 -23.35 6.03 19.82
CA GLY A 99 -22.84 6.85 20.92
C GLY A 99 -23.17 8.35 20.82
N ASN A 100 -22.61 9.17 21.72
CA ASN A 100 -22.80 10.64 21.78
C ASN A 100 -22.39 11.40 20.50
N LEU A 101 -21.69 10.75 19.56
CA LEU A 101 -21.21 11.35 18.31
C LEU A 101 -22.19 11.18 17.14
N GLY A 102 -23.17 10.26 17.22
CA GLY A 102 -24.23 10.07 16.22
C GLY A 102 -23.75 10.20 14.77
N LYS A 103 -24.30 11.17 14.02
CA LYS A 103 -23.98 11.43 12.61
C LYS A 103 -22.52 11.82 12.32
N PHE A 104 -21.77 12.31 13.31
CA PHE A 104 -20.34 12.59 13.15
C PHE A 104 -19.49 11.32 13.14
N ALA A 105 -19.95 10.23 13.76
CA ALA A 105 -19.24 8.94 13.77
C ALA A 105 -19.08 8.39 12.34
N GLY A 106 -20.14 8.43 11.54
CA GLY A 106 -20.10 8.01 10.13
C GLY A 106 -19.09 8.81 9.30
N VAL A 107 -18.99 10.13 9.52
CA VAL A 107 -18.00 10.98 8.84
C VAL A 107 -16.57 10.64 9.24
N ILE A 108 -16.32 10.38 10.53
CA ILE A 108 -15.01 9.96 11.04
C ILE A 108 -14.61 8.62 10.43
N ASN A 109 -15.52 7.65 10.43
CA ASN A 109 -15.33 6.32 9.85
C ASN A 109 -15.02 6.40 8.35
N ALA A 110 -15.76 7.22 7.60
CA ALA A 110 -15.49 7.48 6.19
C ALA A 110 -14.13 8.17 5.97
N ALA A 111 -13.77 9.15 6.80
CA ALA A 111 -12.47 9.81 6.71
C ALA A 111 -11.30 8.84 7.01
N LEU A 112 -11.43 7.99 8.02
CA LEU A 112 -10.43 6.95 8.33
C LEU A 112 -10.32 5.92 7.21
N THR A 113 -11.45 5.54 6.60
CA THR A 113 -11.47 4.65 5.43
C THR A 113 -10.72 5.28 4.25
N PHE A 114 -10.95 6.57 3.99
CA PHE A 114 -10.20 7.32 2.99
C PHE A 114 -8.69 7.36 3.29
N VAL A 115 -8.30 7.60 4.54
CA VAL A 115 -6.90 7.56 4.97
C VAL A 115 -6.29 6.18 4.75
N SER A 116 -7.03 5.10 5.03
CA SER A 116 -6.59 3.73 4.78
C SER A 116 -6.34 3.47 3.29
N MET A 117 -7.24 3.92 2.41
CA MET A 117 -7.05 3.84 0.95
C MET A 117 -5.79 4.59 0.50
N MET A 118 -5.58 5.81 1.00
CA MET A 118 -4.36 6.56 0.72
C MET A 118 -3.10 5.86 1.25
N GLY A 119 -3.19 5.20 2.40
CA GLY A 119 -2.15 4.33 2.94
C GLY A 119 -1.75 3.22 1.97
N GLY A 120 -2.72 2.58 1.32
CA GLY A 120 -2.48 1.57 0.29
C GLY A 120 -1.72 2.11 -0.92
N LEU A 121 -2.06 3.32 -1.39
CA LEU A 121 -1.31 3.98 -2.47
C LEU A 121 0.12 4.31 -2.05
N PHE A 122 0.31 4.84 -0.84
CA PHE A 122 1.64 5.19 -0.36
C PHE A 122 2.51 3.95 -0.17
N GLY A 123 1.97 2.87 0.41
CA GLY A 123 2.71 1.62 0.56
C GLY A 123 3.14 1.03 -0.79
N MET A 124 2.24 1.01 -1.77
CA MET A 124 2.56 0.55 -3.13
C MET A 124 3.61 1.44 -3.82
N LYS A 125 3.51 2.76 -3.66
CA LYS A 125 4.54 3.70 -4.14
C LYS A 125 5.89 3.43 -3.48
N GLY A 126 5.93 3.09 -2.20
CA GLY A 126 7.16 2.73 -1.51
C GLY A 126 7.84 1.50 -2.12
N LEU A 127 7.07 0.45 -2.43
CA LEU A 127 7.57 -0.73 -3.15
C LEU A 127 8.07 -0.38 -4.56
N TYR A 128 7.38 0.52 -5.26
CA TYR A 128 7.83 1.03 -6.56
C TYR A 128 9.19 1.76 -6.49
N LEU A 129 9.37 2.64 -5.50
CA LEU A 129 10.64 3.34 -5.28
C LEU A 129 11.77 2.36 -4.92
N LEU A 130 11.45 1.32 -4.14
CA LEU A 130 12.41 0.26 -3.81
C LEU A 130 12.85 -0.48 -5.08
N LYS A 131 11.92 -0.81 -5.99
CA LYS A 131 12.25 -1.43 -7.29
C LYS A 131 13.18 -0.55 -8.11
N GLN A 132 12.91 0.75 -8.20
CA GLN A 132 13.74 1.70 -8.93
C GLN A 132 15.18 1.72 -8.39
N LYS A 133 15.34 1.80 -7.07
CA LYS A 133 16.64 1.72 -6.40
C LYS A 133 17.36 0.41 -6.75
N THR A 134 16.67 -0.73 -6.62
CA THR A 134 17.25 -2.05 -6.91
C THR A 134 17.66 -2.23 -8.37
N SER A 135 16.91 -1.64 -9.30
CA SER A 135 17.18 -1.75 -10.75
C SER A 135 18.26 -0.78 -11.25
N GLY A 136 18.74 0.12 -10.38
CA GLY A 136 19.63 1.23 -10.77
C GLY A 136 18.95 2.26 -11.70
N GLU A 137 17.62 2.25 -11.78
CA GLU A 137 16.84 3.12 -12.66
C GLU A 137 16.52 4.44 -11.95
N GLY A 138 17.30 5.49 -12.24
CA GLY A 138 16.90 6.90 -12.14
C GLY A 138 16.51 7.48 -10.76
N LYS A 139 17.39 8.35 -10.23
CA LYS A 139 17.18 9.67 -9.57
C LYS A 139 18.31 9.93 -8.56
N THR A 140 18.81 11.16 -8.53
CA THR A 140 19.69 11.68 -7.47
C THR A 140 18.89 11.85 -6.17
N GLY A 141 19.33 11.22 -5.08
CA GLY A 141 18.69 11.28 -3.75
C GLY A 141 18.58 9.91 -3.08
N ASP A 142 18.26 9.89 -1.79
CA ASP A 142 18.10 8.64 -1.04
C ASP A 142 16.72 7.99 -1.31
N LEU A 143 16.60 7.34 -2.47
CA LEU A 143 15.42 6.54 -2.83
C LEU A 143 15.14 5.42 -1.82
N GLY A 144 16.16 4.97 -1.09
CA GLY A 144 16.02 3.92 -0.08
C GLY A 144 15.19 4.41 1.09
N MET A 145 15.57 5.54 1.67
CA MET A 145 14.79 6.10 2.77
C MET A 145 13.41 6.54 2.35
N GLN A 146 13.26 7.12 1.15
CA GLN A 146 11.92 7.47 0.67
C GLN A 146 11.04 6.23 0.52
N ALA A 147 11.57 5.12 -0.01
CA ALA A 147 10.85 3.87 -0.13
C ALA A 147 10.41 3.34 1.25
N VAL A 148 11.33 3.30 2.21
CA VAL A 148 11.06 2.84 3.58
C VAL A 148 9.99 3.68 4.26
N THR A 149 10.06 5.01 4.17
CA THR A 149 9.05 5.91 4.75
C THR A 149 7.67 5.67 4.15
N HIS A 150 7.58 5.48 2.84
CA HIS A 150 6.31 5.22 2.16
C HIS A 150 5.76 3.82 2.48
N ILE A 151 6.63 2.81 2.60
CA ILE A 151 6.24 1.44 2.99
C ILE A 151 5.68 1.43 4.42
N ILE A 152 6.45 1.95 5.37
CA ILE A 152 6.08 1.92 6.80
C ILE A 152 4.88 2.83 7.05
N GLY A 153 4.95 4.08 6.58
CA GLY A 153 3.86 5.04 6.73
C GLY A 153 2.59 4.57 6.04
N GLY A 154 2.69 4.07 4.80
CA GLY A 154 1.56 3.48 4.09
C GLY A 154 0.97 2.28 4.83
N GLY A 155 1.81 1.34 5.27
CA GLY A 155 1.39 0.15 6.01
C GLY A 155 0.63 0.46 7.29
N PHE A 156 1.09 1.45 8.07
CA PHE A 156 0.37 1.92 9.26
C PHE A 156 -0.93 2.65 8.92
N LEU A 157 -0.96 3.48 7.87
CA LEU A 157 -2.16 4.20 7.47
C LEU A 157 -3.27 3.27 6.99
N VAL A 158 -2.94 2.17 6.31
CA VAL A 158 -3.93 1.13 5.93
C VAL A 158 -4.69 0.62 7.18
N GLN A 159 -4.02 0.59 8.32
CA GLN A 159 -4.52 0.03 9.58
C GLN A 159 -4.77 1.12 10.63
N ILE A 160 -5.13 2.31 10.17
CA ILE A 160 -5.23 3.48 11.03
C ILE A 160 -6.20 3.26 12.20
N ALA A 161 -7.29 2.51 12.01
CA ALA A 161 -8.23 2.20 13.09
C ALA A 161 -7.60 1.34 14.20
N GLN A 162 -6.86 0.28 13.83
CA GLN A 162 -6.15 -0.57 14.77
C GLN A 162 -5.04 0.21 15.48
N LEU A 163 -4.31 1.05 14.73
CA LEU A 163 -3.26 1.89 15.28
C LEU A 163 -3.80 2.89 16.32
N LEU A 164 -4.91 3.57 16.00
CA LEU A 164 -5.57 4.48 16.93
C LEU A 164 -6.09 3.75 18.17
N SER A 165 -6.66 2.55 18.00
CA SER A 165 -7.10 1.70 19.11
C SER A 165 -5.94 1.30 20.02
N ALA A 166 -4.81 0.90 19.43
CA ALA A 166 -3.60 0.54 20.18
C ALA A 166 -3.06 1.74 20.98
N PHE A 167 -3.05 2.93 20.39
CA PHE A 167 -2.65 4.15 21.10
C PHE A 167 -3.61 4.51 22.24
N ALA A 168 -4.92 4.43 22.00
CA ALA A 168 -5.94 4.72 23.02
C ALA A 168 -5.84 3.78 24.23
N ASN A 169 -5.47 2.51 24.00
CA ASN A 169 -5.30 1.51 25.06
C ASN A 169 -3.91 1.53 25.74
N SER A 170 -2.99 2.37 25.26
CA SER A 170 -1.62 2.47 25.80
C SER A 170 -1.43 3.61 26.80
N ILE A 171 -2.47 4.41 27.03
CA ILE A 171 -2.54 5.56 27.95
C ILE A 171 -3.52 5.21 29.07
#